data_AF-D2W5S5-F1
#
_entry.id   AF-D2W5S5-F1
#
_cell.length_a   1.000
_cell.length_b   1.000
_cell.length_c   1.000
_cell.angle_alpha   90.00
_cell.angle_beta   90.00
_cell.angle_gamma   90.00
#
_symmetry.space_group_name_H-M   'P 1'
#
loop_
_entity.id
_entity.type
_entity.pdbx_description
1 polymer ?
#
loop_
_entity_poly.entity_id
_entity_poly.type
_entity_poly.pdbx_seq_one_letter_code
_entity_poly.pdbx_strand_id
1 'polypeptide(L)'
;MATNTRPNKRKSNYNLNQIINVICYKDVTNEFVEQITDLLGDSVIIRVNRYCNNIINVICPDETSYKECFNQLVQGSHGGKFILECFPSPAIFNPKPLALSHTTSSKTTHLKMLENIISKYILEDNISVEELYTNYSHNQFIIRISFEDQTIALKWHKILVKSI
;
A
#
# COMPACT_ATOMS: atom_id res chain seq x y z
N MET A 1 45.45 -5.30 8.21
CA MET A 1 44.59 -4.29 7.55
C MET A 1 43.23 -4.93 7.30
N ALA A 2 42.21 -4.54 8.07
CA ALA A 2 40.86 -5.06 7.89
C ALA A 2 40.25 -4.43 6.63
N THR A 3 39.97 -5.24 5.63
CA THR A 3 39.28 -4.81 4.42
C THR A 3 37.82 -4.51 4.79
N ASN A 4 37.48 -3.23 4.87
CA ASN A 4 36.11 -2.74 4.95
C ASN A 4 35.37 -3.05 3.64
N THR A 5 34.93 -4.29 3.47
CA THR A 5 33.94 -4.66 2.47
C THR A 5 32.58 -4.17 2.98
N ARG A 6 32.20 -2.96 2.58
CA ARG A 6 30.79 -2.52 2.65
C ARG A 6 29.93 -3.63 2.04
N PRO A 7 28.81 -4.03 2.66
CA PRO A 7 27.93 -5.01 2.05
C PRO A 7 27.47 -4.47 0.70
N ASN A 8 27.83 -5.18 -0.37
CA ASN A 8 27.32 -4.91 -1.70
C ASN A 8 25.80 -4.79 -1.62
N LYS A 9 25.25 -3.62 -1.99
CA LYS A 9 23.83 -3.46 -2.27
C LYS A 9 23.49 -4.46 -3.38
N ARG A 10 23.07 -5.67 -3.00
CA ARG A 10 22.50 -6.64 -3.94
C ARG A 10 21.34 -5.92 -4.62
N LYS A 11 21.48 -5.62 -5.91
CA LYS A 11 20.32 -5.45 -6.80
C LYS A 11 19.66 -6.81 -6.86
N SER A 12 18.84 -7.09 -5.86
CA SER A 12 17.98 -8.25 -5.82
C SER A 12 16.91 -8.05 -6.90
N ASN A 13 17.08 -8.72 -8.03
CA ASN A 13 16.03 -8.95 -9.01
C ASN A 13 14.98 -9.85 -8.34
N TYR A 14 14.18 -9.29 -7.44
CA TYR A 14 13.04 -10.02 -6.89
C TYR A 14 12.01 -10.18 -8.01
N ASN A 15 11.47 -11.38 -8.14
CA ASN A 15 10.33 -11.60 -9.01
C ASN A 15 9.14 -10.80 -8.43
N LEU A 16 8.59 -9.88 -9.21
CA LEU A 16 7.46 -9.05 -8.78
C LEU A 16 6.25 -9.91 -8.38
N ASN A 17 6.11 -11.10 -8.97
CA ASN A 17 5.04 -12.04 -8.67
C ASN A 17 5.17 -12.72 -7.29
N GLN A 18 6.27 -12.49 -6.57
CA GLN A 18 6.53 -13.03 -5.23
C GLN A 18 6.47 -11.95 -4.14
N ILE A 19 5.93 -10.77 -4.46
CA ILE A 19 5.82 -9.66 -3.52
C ILE A 19 4.35 -9.45 -3.16
N ILE A 20 4.06 -9.43 -1.86
CA ILE A 20 2.75 -9.04 -1.33
C ILE A 20 2.89 -7.62 -0.77
N ASN A 21 2.01 -6.73 -1.21
CA ASN A 21 1.85 -5.40 -0.62
C ASN A 21 0.80 -5.50 0.49
N VAL A 22 1.18 -5.14 1.71
CA VAL A 22 0.25 -5.09 2.86
C VAL A 22 0.10 -3.65 3.31
N ILE A 23 -1.15 -3.23 3.50
CA ILE A 23 -1.53 -1.88 3.88
C ILE A 23 -2.04 -1.91 5.30
N CYS A 24 -1.59 -0.96 6.10
CA CYS A 24 -1.93 -0.85 7.50
C CYS A 24 -2.81 0.38 7.74
N TYR A 25 -3.72 0.29 8.72
CA TYR A 25 -4.56 1.43 9.16
C TYR A 25 -3.75 2.54 9.83
N LYS A 26 -2.57 2.19 10.36
CA LYS A 26 -1.67 3.09 11.08
C LYS A 26 -0.28 3.00 10.48
N ASP A 27 0.57 3.97 10.82
CA ASP A 27 1.99 3.91 10.52
C ASP A 27 2.59 2.61 11.07
N VAL A 28 3.46 1.98 10.26
CA VAL A 28 4.17 0.76 10.60
C VAL A 28 5.24 1.09 11.64
N THR A 29 5.04 0.58 12.85
CA THR A 29 6.01 0.64 13.95
C THR A 29 6.96 -0.56 13.89
N ASN A 30 8.07 -0.50 14.64
CA ASN A 30 8.96 -1.65 14.78
C ASN A 30 8.22 -2.85 15.40
N GLU A 31 7.36 -2.60 16.40
CA GLU A 31 6.52 -3.63 17.03
C GLU A 31 5.61 -4.32 16.01
N PHE A 32 5.02 -3.57 15.07
CA PHE A 32 4.23 -4.16 14.00
C PHE A 32 5.08 -5.03 13.06
N VAL A 33 6.29 -4.59 12.72
CA VAL A 33 7.21 -5.41 11.90
C VAL A 33 7.58 -6.70 12.60
N GLU A 34 7.83 -6.66 13.92
CA GLU A 34 8.09 -7.86 14.74
C GLU A 34 6.90 -8.80 14.72
N GLN A 35 5.67 -8.32 14.96
CA GLN A 35 4.45 -9.13 14.91
C GLN A 35 4.23 -9.82 13.55
N ILE A 36 4.48 -9.11 12.45
CA ILE A 36 4.37 -9.70 11.11
C ILE A 36 5.48 -10.71 10.85
N THR A 37 6.68 -10.47 11.38
CA THR A 37 7.80 -11.43 11.26
C THR A 37 7.50 -12.70 12.05
N ASP A 38 6.97 -12.59 13.27
CA ASP A 38 6.55 -13.73 14.08
C ASP A 38 5.43 -14.54 13.42
N LEU A 39 4.52 -13.86 12.71
CA LEU A 39 3.42 -14.51 11.99
C LEU A 39 3.91 -15.28 10.76
N LEU A 40 4.80 -14.69 9.96
CA LEU A 40 5.20 -15.22 8.65
C LEU A 40 6.49 -16.06 8.70
N GLY A 41 7.26 -15.93 9.77
CA GLY A 41 8.55 -16.58 9.97
C GLY A 41 9.73 -15.89 9.26
N ASP A 42 10.94 -16.36 9.57
CA ASP A 42 12.20 -15.77 9.09
C ASP A 42 12.50 -16.00 7.60
N SER A 43 11.67 -16.79 6.91
CA SER A 43 11.86 -17.13 5.49
C SER A 43 11.45 -15.99 4.54
N VAL A 44 10.66 -15.02 5.02
CA VAL A 44 10.23 -13.86 4.24
C VAL A 44 11.05 -12.62 4.56
N ILE A 45 11.21 -11.75 3.55
CA ILE A 45 11.82 -10.44 3.76
C ILE A 45 10.70 -9.40 3.85
N ILE A 46 10.54 -8.80 5.03
CA ILE A 46 9.61 -7.68 5.24
C ILE A 46 10.36 -6.37 5.03
N ARG A 47 9.81 -5.49 4.19
CA ARG A 47 10.34 -4.14 3.95
C ARG A 47 9.26 -3.10 4.12
N VAL A 48 9.43 -2.18 5.05
CA VAL A 48 8.61 -0.97 5.12
C VAL A 48 8.92 -0.10 3.90
N ASN A 49 7.88 0.37 3.22
CA ASN A 49 8.05 1.24 2.07
C ASN A 49 8.61 2.59 2.54
N ARG A 50 9.74 3.00 1.97
CA ARG A 50 10.44 4.23 2.36
C ARG A 50 9.67 5.51 2.03
N TYR A 51 8.67 5.41 1.16
CA TYR A 51 7.87 6.54 0.72
C TYR A 51 6.47 6.57 1.35
N CYS A 52 6.04 5.47 1.98
CA CYS A 52 4.74 5.31 2.64
C CYS A 52 4.90 4.44 3.88
N ASN A 53 4.85 5.06 5.05
CA ASN A 53 5.12 4.44 6.35
C ASN A 53 4.05 3.41 6.76
N ASN A 54 2.90 3.38 6.09
CA ASN A 54 1.78 2.48 6.36
C ASN A 54 1.75 1.26 5.42
N ILE A 55 2.79 1.07 4.59
CA ILE A 55 2.88 -0.04 3.63
C ILE A 55 4.11 -0.89 3.93
N ILE A 56 3.89 -2.20 3.99
CA ILE A 56 4.98 -3.18 3.98
C ILE A 56 4.94 -4.01 2.70
N ASN A 57 6.13 -4.34 2.21
CA ASN A 57 6.34 -5.33 1.16
C ASN A 57 6.82 -6.61 1.83
N VAL A 58 6.05 -7.68 1.70
CA VAL A 58 6.45 -9.03 2.07
C VAL A 58 6.99 -9.70 0.81
N ILE A 59 8.29 -9.98 0.80
CA ILE A 59 8.98 -10.60 -0.33
C ILE A 59 9.18 -12.07 -0.01
N CYS A 60 8.49 -12.92 -0.77
CA CYS A 60 8.51 -14.37 -0.60
C CYS A 60 9.60 -15.00 -1.48
N PRO A 61 10.24 -16.10 -1.05
CA PRO A 61 11.31 -16.75 -1.80
C PRO A 61 10.80 -17.54 -3.03
N ASP A 62 9.59 -18.11 -2.93
CA ASP A 62 8.98 -18.94 -3.97
C ASP A 62 7.44 -18.78 -4.01
N GLU A 63 6.80 -19.38 -5.01
CA GLU A 63 5.34 -19.30 -5.20
C GLU A 63 4.55 -20.00 -4.09
N THR A 64 5.11 -21.07 -3.50
CA THR A 64 4.48 -21.80 -2.40
C THR A 64 4.41 -20.91 -1.15
N SER A 65 5.56 -20.33 -0.78
CA SER A 65 5.70 -19.38 0.32
C SER A 65 4.81 -18.16 0.09
N TYR A 66 4.71 -17.67 -1.14
CA TYR A 66 3.80 -16.57 -1.49
C TYR A 66 2.33 -16.90 -1.17
N LYS A 67 1.84 -18.08 -1.59
CA LYS A 67 0.45 -18.49 -1.33
C LYS A 67 0.18 -18.68 0.16
N GLU A 68 1.12 -19.29 0.88
CA GLU A 68 1.03 -19.47 2.33
C GLU A 68 1.00 -18.14 3.07
N CYS A 69 1.94 -17.23 2.76
CA CYS A 69 1.99 -15.91 3.36
C CYS A 69 0.74 -15.09 3.06
N PHE A 70 0.26 -15.12 1.82
CA PHE A 70 -0.97 -14.43 1.44
C PHE A 70 -2.16 -14.95 2.24
N ASN A 71 -2.31 -16.28 2.37
CA ASN A 71 -3.38 -16.87 3.14
C ASN A 71 -3.29 -16.54 4.64
N GLN A 72 -2.10 -16.58 5.23
CA GLN A 72 -1.89 -16.21 6.64
C GLN A 72 -2.19 -14.73 6.90
N LEU A 73 -1.77 -13.84 5.99
CA LEU A 73 -2.06 -12.41 6.07
C LEU A 73 -3.55 -12.12 5.92
N VAL A 74 -4.24 -12.78 4.98
CA VAL A 74 -5.69 -12.64 4.80
C VAL A 74 -6.44 -13.17 6.03
N GLN A 75 -6.09 -14.36 6.53
CA GLN A 75 -6.72 -14.91 7.74
C GLN A 75 -6.46 -14.06 8.98
N GLY A 76 -5.24 -13.52 9.12
CA GLY A 76 -4.88 -12.59 10.21
C GLY A 76 -5.55 -11.22 10.08
N SER A 77 -5.85 -10.76 8.85
CA SER A 77 -6.54 -9.49 8.60
C SER A 77 -7.97 -9.47 9.12
N HIS A 78 -8.66 -10.62 9.10
CA HIS A 78 -10.01 -10.76 9.65
C HIS A 78 -10.08 -10.68 11.19
N GLY A 79 -8.92 -10.67 11.87
CA GLY A 79 -8.78 -10.45 13.32
C GLY A 79 -8.73 -8.97 13.75
N GLY A 80 -8.75 -8.02 12.79
CA GLY A 80 -9.23 -6.66 13.01
C GLY A 80 -8.34 -5.69 13.80
N LYS A 81 -7.04 -5.92 13.98
CA LYS A 81 -6.22 -5.00 14.80
C LYS A 81 -5.33 -4.00 14.05
N PHE A 82 -4.79 -4.32 12.86
CA PHE A 82 -3.79 -3.44 12.22
C PHE A 82 -3.70 -3.45 10.68
N ILE A 83 -4.16 -4.51 10.01
CA ILE A 83 -4.03 -4.69 8.55
C ILE A 83 -5.35 -4.32 7.87
N LEU A 84 -5.29 -3.40 6.91
CA LEU A 84 -6.43 -2.94 6.12
C LEU A 84 -6.68 -3.87 4.94
N GLU A 85 -5.63 -4.20 4.18
CA GLU A 85 -5.75 -5.09 3.01
C GLU A 85 -4.39 -5.64 2.56
N CYS A 86 -4.42 -6.79 1.88
CA CYS A 86 -3.25 -7.45 1.30
C CYS A 86 -3.44 -7.65 -0.19
N PHE A 87 -2.42 -7.35 -1.00
CA PHE A 87 -2.51 -7.42 -2.46
C PHE A 87 -1.27 -8.05 -3.11
N PRO A 88 -1.44 -8.83 -4.19
CA PRO A 88 -0.33 -9.22 -5.05
C PRO A 88 0.39 -7.98 -5.57
N SER A 89 1.70 -8.05 -5.79
CA SER A 89 2.39 -7.12 -6.66
C SER A 89 2.40 -7.66 -8.11
N PRO A 90 2.19 -6.82 -9.14
CA PRO A 90 1.75 -5.43 -9.07
C PRO A 90 0.39 -5.33 -8.37
N ALA A 91 0.17 -4.26 -7.60
CA ALA A 91 -0.98 -4.08 -6.72
C ALA A 91 -2.32 -4.27 -7.47
N ILE A 92 -2.84 -5.49 -7.45
CA ILE A 92 -4.17 -5.83 -7.96
C ILE A 92 -5.12 -5.55 -6.80
N PHE A 93 -5.63 -4.32 -6.76
CA PHE A 93 -6.62 -3.91 -5.77
C PHE A 93 -7.99 -4.45 -6.15
N ASN A 94 -8.65 -5.15 -5.23
CA ASN A 94 -10.00 -5.63 -5.46
C ASN A 94 -10.92 -4.42 -5.73
N PRO A 95 -11.57 -4.33 -6.90
CA PRO A 95 -12.48 -3.23 -7.19
C PRO A 95 -13.68 -3.31 -6.26
N LYS A 96 -13.78 -2.38 -5.29
CA LYS A 96 -15.10 -2.03 -4.75
C LYS A 96 -15.96 -1.55 -5.92
N PRO A 97 -17.29 -1.81 -5.90
CA PRO A 97 -18.18 -1.49 -7.03
C PRO A 97 -18.08 -0.03 -7.50
N LEU A 98 -17.76 0.88 -6.58
CA LEU A 98 -17.66 2.31 -6.82
C LEU A 98 -16.35 2.87 -6.21
N ALA A 99 -15.21 2.42 -6.74
CA ALA A 99 -13.89 2.97 -6.39
C ALA A 99 -13.26 3.74 -7.56
N LEU A 100 -12.59 4.84 -7.23
CA LEU A 100 -11.75 5.60 -8.16
C LEU A 100 -10.28 5.34 -7.85
N SER A 101 -9.47 5.26 -8.90
CA SER A 101 -8.02 5.16 -8.79
C SER A 101 -7.38 6.15 -9.75
N HIS A 102 -6.47 6.98 -9.24
CA HIS A 102 -5.69 7.93 -10.03
C HIS A 102 -4.21 7.70 -9.78
N THR A 103 -3.40 7.79 -10.82
CA THR A 103 -1.95 7.62 -10.71
C THR A 103 -1.20 8.78 -11.39
N THR A 104 -0.04 9.12 -10.85
CA THR A 104 0.86 10.15 -11.40
C THR A 104 2.31 9.80 -11.12
N SER A 105 3.22 10.08 -12.03
CA SER A 105 4.67 9.91 -11.81
C SER A 105 5.28 11.05 -10.99
N SER A 106 4.55 12.16 -10.80
CA SER A 106 5.04 13.36 -10.10
C SER A 106 4.59 13.38 -8.64
N LYS A 107 5.55 13.36 -7.71
CA LYS A 107 5.28 13.49 -6.27
C LYS A 107 4.56 14.80 -5.95
N THR A 108 4.97 15.90 -6.57
CA THR A 108 4.37 17.23 -6.35
C THR A 108 2.91 17.26 -6.81
N THR A 109 2.62 16.64 -7.96
CA THR A 109 1.24 16.53 -8.45
C THR A 109 0.40 15.64 -7.55
N HIS A 110 0.97 14.53 -7.07
CA HIS A 110 0.31 13.64 -6.10
C HIS A 110 -0.07 14.37 -4.81
N LEU A 111 0.85 15.17 -4.25
CA LEU A 111 0.59 15.96 -3.05
C LEU A 111 -0.51 17.02 -3.27
N LYS A 112 -0.49 17.74 -4.40
CA LYS A 112 -1.55 18.69 -4.75
C LYS A 112 -2.92 18.03 -4.90
N MET A 113 -2.96 16.83 -5.50
CA MET A 113 -4.20 16.05 -5.60
C MET A 113 -4.73 15.70 -4.20
N LEU A 114 -3.86 15.26 -3.28
CA LEU A 114 -4.23 14.95 -1.90
C LEU A 114 -4.73 16.17 -1.13
N GLU A 115 -4.04 17.31 -1.24
CA GLU A 115 -4.49 18.55 -0.61
C GLU A 115 -5.89 18.96 -1.09
N ASN A 116 -6.15 18.86 -2.40
CA ASN A 116 -7.46 19.13 -2.98
C ASN A 116 -8.54 18.16 -2.49
N ILE A 117 -8.18 16.89 -2.25
CA ILE A 117 -9.09 15.88 -1.68
C ILE A 117 -9.44 16.23 -0.23
N ILE A 118 -8.42 16.42 0.60
CA ILE A 118 -8.59 16.64 2.03
C ILE A 118 -9.40 17.93 2.28
N SER A 119 -8.97 19.03 1.63
CA SER A 119 -9.55 20.36 1.87
C SER A 119 -11.02 20.47 1.53
N LYS A 120 -11.46 19.82 0.43
CA LYS A 120 -12.82 20.03 -0.09
C LYS A 120 -13.85 19.00 0.38
N TYR A 121 -13.45 17.87 0.93
CA TYR A 121 -14.39 16.75 1.07
C TYR A 121 -14.19 15.87 2.29
N ILE A 122 -12.95 15.62 2.74
CA ILE A 122 -12.76 14.94 4.03
C ILE A 122 -13.29 15.85 5.14
N LEU A 123 -13.01 17.14 5.05
CA LEU A 123 -13.47 18.13 6.02
C LEU A 123 -14.93 18.56 5.83
N GLU A 124 -15.43 18.62 4.60
CA GLU A 124 -16.80 19.09 4.30
C GLU A 124 -17.85 17.97 4.33
N ASP A 125 -17.54 16.82 3.73
CA ASP A 125 -18.48 15.71 3.50
C ASP A 125 -18.26 14.53 4.50
N ASN A 126 -17.37 14.71 5.48
CA ASN A 126 -17.12 13.80 6.61
C ASN A 126 -16.73 12.36 6.19
N ILE A 127 -16.00 12.25 5.08
CA ILE A 127 -15.53 10.99 4.49
C ILE A 127 -14.42 10.39 5.37
N SER A 128 -14.48 9.09 5.61
CA SER A 128 -13.51 8.41 6.48
C SER A 128 -12.16 8.28 5.80
N VAL A 129 -11.07 8.47 6.55
CA VAL A 129 -9.70 8.21 6.08
C VAL A 129 -9.52 6.75 5.69
N GLU A 130 -10.30 5.82 6.27
CA GLU A 130 -10.29 4.41 5.90
C GLU A 130 -10.73 4.15 4.44
N GLU A 131 -11.41 5.11 3.82
CA GLU A 131 -11.89 5.04 2.44
C GLU A 131 -10.88 5.60 1.43
N LEU A 132 -9.88 6.36 1.91
CA LEU A 132 -8.78 6.93 1.13
C LEU A 132 -7.51 6.13 1.36
N TYR A 133 -6.91 5.66 0.28
CA TYR A 133 -5.62 4.98 0.33
C TYR A 133 -4.65 5.55 -0.71
N THR A 134 -3.37 5.65 -0.32
CA THR A 134 -2.30 6.11 -1.20
C THR A 134 -1.13 5.15 -1.17
N ASN A 135 -0.48 4.96 -2.32
CA ASN A 135 0.79 4.24 -2.39
C ASN A 135 1.68 4.65 -3.55
N TYR A 136 2.94 4.24 -3.47
CA TYR A 136 3.88 4.34 -4.57
C TYR A 136 4.19 2.95 -5.12
N SER A 137 3.90 2.72 -6.40
CA SER A 137 4.09 1.44 -7.08
C SER A 137 4.44 1.67 -8.55
N HIS A 138 5.35 0.88 -9.10
CA HIS A 138 5.75 0.95 -10.53
C HIS A 138 6.12 2.36 -11.01
N ASN A 139 6.86 3.10 -10.18
CA ASN A 139 7.24 4.49 -10.42
C ASN A 139 6.06 5.48 -10.56
N GLN A 140 4.90 5.11 -10.03
CA GLN A 140 3.72 5.95 -9.98
C GLN A 140 3.23 6.08 -8.54
N PHE A 141 2.86 7.30 -8.17
CA PHE A 141 2.07 7.57 -6.99
C PHE A 141 0.61 7.34 -7.33
N ILE A 142 -0.10 6.61 -6.50
CA ILE A 142 -1.45 6.13 -6.72
C ILE A 142 -2.31 6.64 -5.56
N ILE A 143 -3.48 7.17 -5.88
CA ILE A 143 -4.53 7.52 -4.92
C ILE A 143 -5.75 6.68 -5.30
N ARG A 144 -6.30 5.94 -4.34
CA ARG A 144 -7.55 5.21 -4.50
C ARG A 144 -8.54 5.69 -3.46
N ILE A 145 -9.77 5.96 -3.89
CA ILE A 145 -10.86 6.36 -3.01
C ILE A 145 -12.06 5.47 -3.30
N SER A 146 -12.61 4.87 -2.26
CA SER A 146 -13.79 4.02 -2.38
C SER A 146 -15.03 4.74 -1.89
N PHE A 147 -16.16 4.50 -2.55
CA PHE A 147 -17.44 5.08 -2.18
C PHE A 147 -18.54 4.04 -2.23
N GLU A 148 -19.61 4.30 -1.49
CA GLU A 148 -20.85 3.52 -1.57
C GLU A 148 -21.86 4.17 -2.54
N ASP A 149 -21.70 5.47 -2.83
CA ASP A 149 -22.60 6.24 -3.69
C ASP A 149 -21.92 6.66 -5.01
N GLN A 150 -22.59 6.39 -6.12
CA GLN A 150 -22.09 6.65 -7.48
C GLN A 150 -21.96 8.14 -7.80
N THR A 151 -22.85 8.98 -7.23
CA THR A 151 -22.81 10.44 -7.36
C THR A 151 -21.55 10.99 -6.73
N ILE A 152 -21.19 10.47 -5.55
CA ILE A 152 -19.96 10.83 -4.85
C ILE A 152 -18.75 10.45 -5.72
N ALA A 153 -18.69 9.21 -6.22
CA ALA A 153 -17.62 8.78 -7.13
C ALA A 153 -17.49 9.70 -8.37
N LEU A 154 -18.59 10.05 -9.05
CA LEU A 154 -18.54 10.93 -10.22
C LEU A 154 -18.08 12.37 -9.89
N LYS A 155 -18.45 12.90 -8.72
CA LYS A 155 -18.00 14.22 -8.22
C LYS A 155 -16.48 14.23 -8.04
N TRP A 156 -15.94 13.20 -7.40
CA TRP A 156 -14.51 13.01 -7.16
C TRP A 156 -13.67 12.87 -8.43
N HIS A 157 -14.18 12.15 -9.42
CA HIS A 157 -13.50 12.00 -10.70
C HIS A 157 -13.23 13.36 -11.36
N LYS A 158 -14.21 14.28 -11.33
CA LYS A 158 -14.07 15.63 -11.89
C LYS A 158 -12.98 16.45 -11.21
N ILE A 159 -12.76 16.27 -9.90
CA ILE A 159 -11.74 17.02 -9.14
C ILE A 159 -10.35 16.50 -9.44
N LEU A 160 -10.21 15.17 -9.48
CA LEU A 160 -8.93 14.53 -9.77
C LEU A 160 -8.46 14.88 -11.18
N VAL A 161 -9.37 14.93 -12.15
CA VAL A 161 -9.07 15.40 -13.51
C VAL A 161 -8.71 16.89 -13.54
N LYS A 162 -9.38 17.76 -12.77
CA LYS A 162 -9.08 19.19 -12.70
C LYS A 162 -7.77 19.53 -11.99
N SER A 163 -7.19 18.59 -11.25
CA SER A 163 -5.96 18.80 -10.46
C SER A 163 -4.68 18.43 -11.24
N ILE A 164 -4.84 17.99 -12.50
CA ILE A 164 -3.77 17.73 -13.48
C ILE A 164 -3.52 19.00 -14.29
#